data_AF-A0A151RCJ4-F1
#
_entry.id   AF-A0A151RCJ4-F1
#
_cell.length_a   1.000
_cell.length_b   1.000
_cell.length_c   1.000
_cell.angle_alpha   90.00
_cell.angle_beta   90.00
_cell.angle_gamma   90.00
#
_symmetry.space_group_name_H-M   'P 1'
#
loop_
_entity.id
_entity.type
_entity.pdbx_description
1 polymer ?
#
loop_
_entity_poly.entity_id
_entity_poly.type
_entity_poly.pdbx_seq_one_letter_code
_entity_poly.pdbx_strand_id
1 'polypeptide(L)'
;MVAPIAVSSPKSTLLQKPIYLGDPSSSFVGGFLKGHSLHVKTRPQRRDVTNLVVASATTPTATNTNAGGRFYFNITGFPFPLGPFLNRRTIRTEAVKGCIWLFEQEQALGFSSVSTNIRMTVIKLKSGGLWVHAPIAPTDECIQLIKELGAPVEYIVLPTFAYEHKVFVGPFSRKFPSAQVWVAPRQWSWPLNLPLEFFGIFRAKTLKDEDFSAPWAGEIEQKILSSPEVGIGPYVEVAFYHKPSKTLLVTDAVIFVPRQPPECISKDSLLASAKNGLAVKLLSKGKEVPDEPVVDDKRNRQKGWERMVLQILFLGPSNLLEPNASFAQMSQKLIVSPIVKTLVFSKVPEKVREWVDSISRDWRFKRIIPAHFAAPINASRSDFRAAFAFLDEFLGESNAAWPSLPLLFSSIMGKAASYFPPDDMRTLSSLDQFLVSVGAVKKTVSGRKR
;
A
#
# COMPACT_ATOMS: atom_id res chain seq x y z
N MET A 1 -63.93 1.14 -0.78
CA MET A 1 -65.00 0.13 -0.66
C MET A 1 -64.35 -1.24 -0.47
N VAL A 2 -64.73 -1.91 0.63
CA VAL A 2 -64.68 -3.37 0.91
C VAL A 2 -63.32 -4.07 0.69
N ALA A 3 -62.46 -4.31 1.70
CA ALA A 3 -62.58 -5.10 2.94
C ALA A 3 -62.62 -6.64 2.74
N PRO A 4 -61.98 -7.41 3.66
CA PRO A 4 -61.48 -8.79 3.47
C PRO A 4 -62.32 -9.84 4.21
N ILE A 5 -61.93 -11.13 4.18
CA ILE A 5 -62.40 -12.14 5.15
C ILE A 5 -61.22 -12.89 5.78
N ALA A 6 -61.30 -12.95 7.11
CA ALA A 6 -60.39 -13.54 8.10
C ALA A 6 -60.52 -15.07 8.19
N VAL A 7 -59.75 -15.75 9.05
CA VAL A 7 -60.15 -16.29 10.39
C VAL A 7 -58.95 -17.15 10.85
N SER A 8 -58.53 -17.35 12.10
CA SER A 8 -58.66 -16.70 13.42
C SER A 8 -57.67 -17.44 14.36
N SER A 9 -57.20 -16.78 15.42
CA SER A 9 -56.53 -17.37 16.61
C SER A 9 -57.54 -18.17 17.49
N PRO A 10 -57.31 -18.58 18.78
CA PRO A 10 -56.72 -17.86 19.94
C PRO A 10 -55.87 -18.76 20.89
N LYS A 11 -55.22 -18.37 22.00
CA LYS A 11 -55.56 -17.58 23.22
C LYS A 11 -54.24 -17.20 23.94
N SER A 12 -53.97 -15.93 24.28
CA SER A 12 -54.23 -15.18 25.55
C SER A 12 -53.42 -15.72 26.77
N THR A 13 -52.85 -14.96 27.71
CA THR A 13 -53.18 -13.65 28.36
C THR A 13 -51.99 -13.29 29.30
N LEU A 14 -51.37 -12.09 29.22
CA LEU A 14 -51.47 -10.89 30.10
C LEU A 14 -51.09 -11.00 31.60
N LEU A 15 -50.16 -10.13 32.06
CA LEU A 15 -50.17 -9.22 33.26
C LEU A 15 -48.72 -8.77 33.60
N GLN A 16 -48.36 -7.48 33.48
CA GLN A 16 -48.36 -6.37 34.47
C GLN A 16 -47.34 -6.44 35.65
N LYS A 17 -46.23 -5.69 35.50
CA LYS A 17 -45.61 -4.64 36.38
C LYS A 17 -45.11 -4.97 37.84
N PRO A 18 -44.24 -4.09 38.44
CA PRO A 18 -42.96 -4.43 39.12
C PRO A 18 -43.00 -4.31 40.67
N ILE A 19 -41.93 -4.71 41.40
CA ILE A 19 -41.57 -4.24 42.77
C ILE A 19 -40.08 -4.58 43.13
N TYR A 20 -39.56 -3.78 44.08
CA TYR A 20 -38.26 -3.64 44.77
C TYR A 20 -37.71 -4.82 45.64
N LEU A 21 -36.50 -4.57 46.20
CA LEU A 21 -35.73 -5.19 47.30
C LEU A 21 -34.80 -6.35 46.91
N GLY A 22 -33.58 -6.51 47.42
CA GLY A 22 -32.82 -5.86 48.50
C GLY A 22 -31.42 -6.52 48.61
N ASP A 23 -30.52 -5.93 49.42
CA ASP A 23 -29.18 -6.45 49.78
C ASP A 23 -29.24 -7.78 50.56
N PRO A 24 -28.08 -8.48 50.65
CA PRO A 24 -27.56 -8.79 51.98
C PRO A 24 -26.02 -8.68 52.15
N SER A 25 -25.60 -8.09 53.29
CA SER A 25 -24.58 -8.48 54.31
C SER A 25 -23.40 -9.40 53.93
N SER A 26 -22.18 -9.39 54.50
CA SER A 26 -21.47 -8.67 55.57
C SER A 26 -20.10 -9.36 55.76
N SER A 27 -19.02 -8.66 56.14
CA SER A 27 -18.12 -9.06 57.26
C SER A 27 -16.92 -8.11 57.46
N PHE A 28 -16.67 -7.84 58.75
CA PHE A 28 -15.58 -7.14 59.42
C PHE A 28 -14.17 -7.65 59.02
N VAL A 29 -13.05 -6.92 59.15
CA VAL A 29 -12.36 -6.50 60.40
C VAL A 29 -11.41 -5.32 60.10
N GLY A 30 -11.36 -4.34 61.01
CA GLY A 30 -10.50 -3.15 60.93
C GLY A 30 -9.12 -3.29 61.57
N GLY A 31 -8.27 -2.27 61.37
CA GLY A 31 -6.99 -2.15 62.06
C GLY A 31 -6.09 -0.97 61.64
N PHE A 32 -6.24 0.14 62.37
CA PHE A 32 -5.17 1.05 62.84
C PHE A 32 -4.57 2.22 61.98
N LEU A 33 -5.03 3.42 62.38
CA LEU A 33 -4.31 4.63 62.83
C LEU A 33 -3.60 5.65 61.89
N LYS A 34 -4.12 6.88 62.05
CA LYS A 34 -3.46 8.20 62.30
C LYS A 34 -3.05 9.08 61.12
N GLY A 35 -3.64 10.29 61.12
CA GLY A 35 -3.04 11.50 60.54
C GLY A 35 -4.06 12.59 60.22
N HIS A 36 -4.38 13.44 61.19
CA HIS A 36 -5.24 14.62 61.02
C HIS A 36 -4.57 15.76 60.24
N SER A 37 -5.40 16.53 59.51
CA SER A 37 -5.48 18.02 59.44
C SER A 37 -5.70 18.48 57.98
N LEU A 38 -6.43 19.54 57.63
CA LEU A 38 -7.47 20.39 58.22
C LEU A 38 -8.01 21.23 57.03
N HIS A 39 -9.32 21.51 57.03
CA HIS A 39 -10.00 22.67 56.44
C HIS A 39 -9.84 23.02 54.94
N VAL A 40 -10.95 22.91 54.17
CA VAL A 40 -11.34 23.94 53.19
C VAL A 40 -12.88 24.11 53.17
N LYS A 41 -13.32 25.37 53.32
CA LYS A 41 -14.72 25.83 53.29
C LYS A 41 -15.32 25.77 51.87
N THR A 42 -16.63 25.55 51.83
CA THR A 42 -17.52 25.59 50.66
C THR A 42 -17.87 27.01 50.21
N ARG A 43 -17.93 27.24 48.87
CA ARG A 43 -19.00 28.00 48.18
C ARG A 43 -18.91 27.83 46.64
N PRO A 44 -20.03 28.02 45.90
CA PRO A 44 -20.26 27.40 44.59
C PRO A 44 -19.94 28.34 43.41
N GLN A 45 -19.61 27.79 42.24
CA GLN A 45 -19.57 28.58 41.01
C GLN A 45 -20.04 27.82 39.76
N ARG A 46 -21.06 28.43 39.16
CA ARG A 46 -21.60 28.44 37.80
C ARG A 46 -20.86 27.64 36.71
N ARG A 47 -21.63 26.87 35.95
CA ARG A 47 -21.27 26.31 34.64
C ARG A 47 -21.17 27.44 33.60
N ASP A 48 -20.06 27.51 32.88
CA ASP A 48 -19.97 28.19 31.58
C ASP A 48 -19.45 27.20 30.53
N VAL A 49 -20.21 27.10 29.44
CA VAL A 49 -19.94 26.27 28.26
C VAL A 49 -19.23 27.17 27.25
N THR A 50 -17.94 26.94 27.01
CA THR A 50 -17.18 27.66 25.99
C THR A 50 -17.41 27.01 24.62
N ASN A 51 -18.23 27.66 23.79
CA ASN A 51 -18.31 27.41 22.35
C ASN A 51 -17.05 27.95 21.67
N LEU A 52 -16.29 27.09 20.99
CA LEU A 52 -15.15 27.47 20.17
C LEU A 52 -15.64 27.80 18.75
N VAL A 53 -15.74 29.08 18.41
CA VAL A 53 -16.01 29.58 17.06
C VAL A 53 -14.66 29.88 16.39
N VAL A 54 -14.35 29.19 15.29
CA VAL A 54 -13.19 29.52 14.44
C VAL A 54 -13.65 30.50 13.36
N ALA A 55 -13.19 31.75 13.46
CA ALA A 55 -13.46 32.79 12.48
C ALA A 55 -12.53 32.65 11.26
N SER A 56 -13.06 32.87 10.06
CA SER A 56 -12.34 32.95 8.80
C SER A 56 -12.31 34.39 8.25
N ALA A 57 -11.12 34.92 7.96
CA ALA A 57 -10.82 36.07 7.07
C ALA A 57 -9.28 36.24 7.07
N THR A 58 -8.54 36.59 6.00
CA THR A 58 -8.85 37.28 4.74
C THR A 58 -7.68 37.15 3.73
N THR A 59 -8.03 37.16 2.43
CA THR A 59 -7.33 37.57 1.18
C THR A 59 -5.80 37.39 0.96
N PRO A 60 -5.36 36.78 -0.18
CA PRO A 60 -3.94 36.61 -0.50
C PRO A 60 -3.37 37.73 -1.39
N THR A 61 -2.19 38.22 -1.00
CA THR A 61 -1.27 38.99 -1.86
C THR A 61 -0.53 38.03 -2.79
N ALA A 62 -0.49 38.38 -4.07
CA ALA A 62 0.10 37.58 -5.14
C ALA A 62 1.63 37.57 -5.07
N THR A 63 2.20 36.47 -4.57
CA THR A 63 3.47 35.85 -5.03
C THR A 63 3.79 34.61 -4.18
N ASN A 64 3.18 33.47 -4.49
CA ASN A 64 3.70 32.12 -4.22
C ASN A 64 2.76 31.09 -4.87
N THR A 65 3.23 30.41 -5.91
CA THR A 65 2.44 29.40 -6.62
C THR A 65 2.13 28.19 -5.71
N ASN A 66 0.84 28.05 -5.38
CA ASN A 66 0.09 26.85 -4.96
C ASN A 66 0.66 25.98 -3.83
N ALA A 67 0.41 26.40 -2.58
CA ALA A 67 0.41 25.55 -1.39
C ALA A 67 -1.01 25.13 -0.93
N GLY A 68 -2.07 25.57 -1.62
CA GLY A 68 -3.46 25.28 -1.26
C GLY A 68 -3.90 23.85 -1.60
N GLY A 69 -4.87 23.32 -0.87
CA GLY A 69 -5.56 22.07 -1.22
C GLY A 69 -4.84 20.76 -0.91
N ARG A 70 -3.68 20.78 -0.24
CA ARG A 70 -2.91 19.57 0.14
C ARG A 70 -3.37 18.90 1.43
N PHE A 71 -4.26 19.55 2.17
CA PHE A 71 -4.75 19.01 3.43
C PHE A 71 -5.53 17.72 3.19
N TYR A 72 -5.15 16.66 3.90
CA TYR A 72 -5.89 15.41 3.91
C TYR A 72 -5.67 14.73 5.25
N PHE A 73 -6.77 14.39 5.91
CA PHE A 73 -6.76 13.66 7.16
C PHE A 73 -7.46 12.32 6.97
N ASN A 74 -6.76 11.21 7.26
CA ASN A 74 -7.33 9.88 7.16
C ASN A 74 -7.96 9.45 8.49
N ILE A 75 -9.29 9.46 8.55
CA ILE A 75 -10.08 9.12 9.75
C ILE A 75 -9.95 7.64 10.12
N THR A 76 -9.65 6.75 9.16
CA THR A 76 -9.86 5.30 9.38
C THR A 76 -8.76 4.63 10.18
N GLY A 77 -7.51 5.13 10.18
CA GLY A 77 -6.40 4.71 11.07
C GLY A 77 -6.05 3.21 11.14
N PHE A 78 -6.78 2.36 10.42
CA PHE A 78 -6.83 0.92 10.61
C PHE A 78 -6.30 0.21 9.37
N PRO A 79 -5.39 -0.78 9.49
CA PRO A 79 -4.78 -1.22 10.75
C PRO A 79 -3.66 -0.32 11.24
N PHE A 80 -3.09 0.49 10.34
CA PHE A 80 -1.94 1.34 10.64
C PHE A 80 -2.15 2.74 10.08
N PRO A 81 -1.74 3.77 10.83
CA PRO A 81 -1.79 5.13 10.33
C PRO A 81 -0.83 5.27 9.14
N LEU A 82 -1.27 5.89 8.05
CA LEU A 82 -0.50 6.06 6.81
C LEU A 82 -0.14 7.52 6.59
N GLY A 83 1.12 7.86 6.83
CA GLY A 83 1.64 9.22 6.66
C GLY A 83 1.87 9.59 5.18
N PRO A 84 2.04 10.88 4.85
CA PRO A 84 1.84 12.04 5.74
C PRO A 84 0.37 12.23 6.16
N PHE A 85 0.15 12.74 7.38
CA PHE A 85 -1.18 12.79 8.03
C PHE A 85 -2.02 14.02 7.73
N LEU A 86 -1.39 15.12 7.34
CA LEU A 86 -2.06 16.42 7.23
C LEU A 86 -1.73 17.14 5.93
N ASN A 87 -0.67 16.75 5.22
CA ASN A 87 -0.25 17.42 4.00
C ASN A 87 0.28 16.40 3.00
N ARG A 88 -0.43 16.23 1.89
CA ARG A 88 -0.07 15.31 0.82
C ARG A 88 0.05 16.07 -0.50
N ARG A 89 1.29 16.38 -0.88
CA ARG A 89 1.61 16.96 -2.19
C ARG A 89 1.44 15.91 -3.27
N THR A 90 0.69 16.25 -4.31
CA THR A 90 0.47 15.43 -5.49
C THR A 90 1.33 15.92 -6.63
N ILE A 91 2.15 15.02 -7.19
CA ILE A 91 2.90 15.26 -8.42
C ILE A 91 2.16 14.60 -9.56
N ARG A 92 1.77 15.36 -10.60
CA ARG A 92 1.22 14.80 -11.83
C ARG A 92 2.29 14.80 -12.92
N THR A 93 2.57 13.65 -13.51
CA THR A 93 3.41 13.52 -14.71
C THR A 93 2.61 12.85 -15.84
N GLU A 94 3.10 12.98 -17.08
CA GLU A 94 2.48 12.40 -18.25
C GLU A 94 3.37 11.27 -18.81
N ALA A 95 2.91 10.03 -18.68
CA ALA A 95 3.66 8.85 -19.15
C ALA A 95 3.45 8.57 -20.64
N VAL A 96 2.27 8.92 -21.16
CA VAL A 96 1.94 8.88 -22.59
C VAL A 96 1.12 10.12 -22.93
N LYS A 97 1.64 10.94 -23.84
CA LYS A 97 1.05 12.22 -24.23
C LYS A 97 -0.45 12.10 -24.53
N GLY A 98 -1.26 12.87 -23.81
CA GLY A 98 -2.71 12.94 -23.98
C GLY A 98 -3.49 11.69 -23.58
N CYS A 99 -2.86 10.69 -22.97
CA CYS A 99 -3.47 9.37 -22.78
C CYS A 99 -3.25 8.77 -21.40
N ILE A 100 -2.03 8.81 -20.84
CA ILE A 100 -1.71 8.20 -19.54
C ILE A 100 -0.98 9.21 -18.66
N TRP A 101 -1.53 9.45 -17.48
CA TRP A 101 -0.96 10.32 -16.46
C TRP A 101 -0.70 9.54 -15.17
N LEU A 102 0.39 9.90 -14.49
CA LEU A 102 0.75 9.34 -13.20
C LEU A 102 0.56 10.44 -12.15
N PHE A 103 -0.02 10.06 -11.03
CA PHE A 103 -0.23 10.92 -9.88
C PHE A 103 0.46 10.27 -8.69
N GLU A 104 1.36 11.00 -8.05
CA GLU A 104 2.22 10.45 -7.00
C GLU A 104 2.13 11.28 -5.73
N GLN A 105 2.05 10.59 -4.61
CA GLN A 105 2.12 11.18 -3.27
C GLN A 105 3.15 10.43 -2.43
N GLU A 106 3.73 11.12 -1.45
CA GLU A 106 4.50 10.45 -0.40
C GLU A 106 3.59 9.54 0.43
N GLN A 107 4.11 8.36 0.77
CA GLN A 107 3.44 7.34 1.55
C GLN A 107 4.42 6.73 2.56
N ALA A 108 4.16 6.99 3.85
CA ALA A 108 4.91 6.47 4.97
C ALA A 108 4.06 5.48 5.77
N LEU A 109 4.71 4.49 6.39
CA LEU A 109 4.12 3.81 7.53
C LEU A 109 4.15 4.79 8.71
N GLY A 110 3.01 4.99 9.36
CA GLY A 110 2.85 6.00 10.39
C GLY A 110 3.90 5.87 11.49
N PHE A 111 4.44 7.01 11.92
CA PHE A 111 5.52 7.13 12.91
C PHE A 111 6.88 6.55 12.50
N SER A 112 7.04 6.12 11.25
CA SER A 112 8.34 5.73 10.69
C SER A 112 9.01 6.91 9.95
N SER A 113 10.34 6.95 9.96
CA SER A 113 11.15 7.84 9.11
C SER A 113 11.41 7.25 7.71
N VAL A 114 10.54 6.34 7.27
CA VAL A 114 10.65 5.59 6.03
C VAL A 114 9.38 5.81 5.21
N SER A 115 9.59 6.31 4.00
CA SER A 115 8.54 6.72 3.08
C SER A 115 8.90 6.29 1.66
N THR A 116 7.90 5.86 0.91
CA THR A 116 7.96 5.60 -0.53
C THR A 116 6.92 6.46 -1.24
N ASN A 117 6.94 6.50 -2.57
CA ASN A 117 5.85 7.10 -3.34
C ASN A 117 4.73 6.08 -3.52
N ILE A 118 3.47 6.50 -3.41
CA ILE A 118 2.32 5.73 -3.88
C ILE A 118 1.79 6.37 -5.16
N ARG A 119 1.46 5.54 -6.16
CA ARG A 119 1.05 6.01 -7.49
C ARG A 119 -0.36 5.58 -7.86
N MET A 120 -1.14 6.55 -8.29
CA MET A 120 -2.36 6.38 -9.08
C MET A 120 -2.03 6.59 -10.56
N THR A 121 -2.56 5.74 -11.44
CA THR A 121 -2.45 5.91 -12.89
C THR A 121 -3.82 6.21 -13.49
N VAL A 122 -3.90 7.24 -14.32
CA VAL A 122 -5.13 7.65 -14.99
C VAL A 122 -4.95 7.46 -16.50
N ILE A 123 -5.88 6.74 -17.12
CA ILE A 123 -5.91 6.48 -18.57
C ILE A 123 -7.17 7.09 -19.17
N LYS A 124 -7.02 7.85 -20.25
CA LYS A 124 -8.17 8.31 -21.06
C LYS A 124 -8.59 7.22 -22.03
N LEU A 125 -9.84 6.78 -21.94
CA LEU A 125 -10.43 5.74 -22.78
C LEU A 125 -11.01 6.35 -24.08
N LYS A 126 -11.30 5.50 -25.08
CA LYS A 126 -12.02 5.90 -26.30
C LYS A 126 -13.44 6.39 -26.04
N SER A 127 -14.07 5.98 -24.92
CA SER A 127 -15.36 6.52 -24.48
C SER A 127 -15.31 8.04 -24.24
N GLY A 128 -14.10 8.59 -24.04
CA GLY A 128 -13.88 9.98 -23.66
C GLY A 128 -13.70 10.17 -22.15
N GLY A 129 -14.01 9.15 -21.34
CA GLY A 129 -13.82 9.16 -19.90
C GLY A 129 -12.47 8.66 -19.41
N LEU A 130 -12.28 8.72 -18.09
CA LEU A 130 -11.06 8.35 -17.39
C LEU A 130 -11.24 7.04 -16.63
N TRP A 131 -10.25 6.17 -16.79
CA TRP A 131 -10.06 4.95 -16.03
C TRP A 131 -8.92 5.17 -15.02
N VAL A 132 -9.22 5.00 -13.74
CA VAL A 132 -8.32 5.32 -12.63
C VAL A 132 -7.89 4.04 -11.93
N HIS A 133 -6.58 3.77 -11.92
CA HIS A 133 -5.95 2.62 -11.27
C HIS A 133 -5.24 3.03 -9.98
N ALA A 134 -5.46 2.25 -8.91
CA ALA A 134 -4.87 2.43 -7.59
C ALA A 134 -4.97 3.88 -7.06
N PRO A 135 -6.18 4.38 -6.76
CA PRO A 135 -6.38 5.74 -6.27
C PRO A 135 -5.50 6.10 -5.08
N ILE A 136 -4.99 7.33 -5.08
CA ILE A 136 -4.25 7.94 -3.96
C ILE A 136 -5.17 8.87 -3.16
N ALA A 137 -4.66 9.50 -2.09
CA ALA A 137 -5.47 10.37 -1.26
C ALA A 137 -6.09 11.52 -2.08
N PRO A 138 -7.42 11.67 -2.07
CA PRO A 138 -8.13 12.68 -2.85
C PRO A 138 -8.08 14.07 -2.18
N THR A 139 -6.87 14.62 -2.05
CA THR A 139 -6.66 16.03 -1.71
C THR A 139 -7.33 16.92 -2.75
N ASP A 140 -7.69 18.15 -2.39
CA ASP A 140 -8.28 19.07 -3.36
C ASP A 140 -7.29 19.38 -4.51
N GLU A 141 -5.97 19.40 -4.22
CA GLU A 141 -4.91 19.46 -5.24
C GLU A 141 -4.99 18.27 -6.22
N CYS A 142 -5.08 17.04 -5.72
CA CYS A 142 -5.20 15.83 -6.55
C CYS A 142 -6.47 15.88 -7.43
N ILE A 143 -7.61 16.25 -6.84
CA ILE A 143 -8.89 16.33 -7.55
C ILE A 143 -8.88 17.42 -8.62
N GLN A 144 -8.27 18.58 -8.35
CA GLN A 144 -8.10 19.62 -9.35
C GLN A 144 -7.25 19.15 -10.53
N LEU A 145 -6.11 18.49 -10.26
CA LEU A 145 -5.24 17.94 -11.29
C LEU A 145 -5.92 16.87 -12.16
N ILE A 146 -6.89 16.11 -11.61
CA ILE A 146 -7.73 15.19 -12.40
C ILE A 146 -8.72 15.97 -13.27
N LYS A 147 -9.40 16.98 -12.72
CA LYS A 147 -10.39 17.79 -13.44
C LYS A 147 -9.78 18.52 -14.64
N GLU A 148 -8.53 18.96 -14.53
CA GLU A 148 -7.76 19.55 -15.64
C GLU A 148 -7.59 18.63 -16.85
N LEU A 149 -7.74 17.31 -16.70
CA LEU A 149 -7.70 16.36 -17.82
C LEU A 149 -8.94 16.47 -18.74
N GLY A 150 -9.96 17.22 -18.32
CA GLY A 150 -11.11 17.58 -19.17
C GLY A 150 -12.00 16.38 -19.54
N ALA A 151 -12.07 15.36 -18.68
CA ALA A 151 -12.84 14.14 -18.92
C ALA A 151 -13.47 13.62 -17.61
N PRO A 152 -14.67 12.99 -17.67
CA PRO A 152 -15.31 12.42 -16.49
C PRO A 152 -14.57 11.16 -16.03
N VAL A 153 -14.52 10.91 -14.73
CA VAL A 153 -14.06 9.62 -14.20
C VAL A 153 -15.18 8.59 -14.35
N GLU A 154 -14.94 7.57 -15.18
CA GLU A 154 -15.90 6.49 -15.45
C GLU A 154 -15.65 5.27 -14.57
N TYR A 155 -14.37 4.97 -14.31
CA TYR A 155 -13.97 3.75 -13.62
C TYR A 155 -12.89 4.02 -12.59
N ILE A 156 -13.06 3.43 -11.41
CA ILE A 156 -12.09 3.44 -10.32
C ILE A 156 -11.74 2.00 -10.00
N VAL A 157 -10.46 1.65 -10.05
CA VAL A 157 -9.98 0.27 -9.96
C VAL A 157 -8.99 0.12 -8.81
N LEU A 158 -9.33 -0.76 -7.87
CA LEU A 158 -8.42 -1.26 -6.84
C LEU A 158 -7.77 -2.57 -7.34
N PRO A 159 -6.47 -2.56 -7.68
CA PRO A 159 -5.83 -3.70 -8.36
C PRO A 159 -5.27 -4.77 -7.40
N THR A 160 -5.27 -4.51 -6.10
CA THR A 160 -4.64 -5.37 -5.08
C THR A 160 -5.49 -5.42 -3.81
N PHE A 161 -5.15 -6.30 -2.88
CA PHE A 161 -5.72 -6.31 -1.53
C PHE A 161 -4.98 -5.36 -0.56
N ALA A 162 -3.77 -4.93 -0.91
CA ALA A 162 -2.86 -4.20 -0.02
C ALA A 162 -3.51 -2.91 0.50
N TYR A 163 -3.34 -2.67 1.81
CA TYR A 163 -4.10 -1.68 2.55
C TYR A 163 -3.82 -0.25 2.07
N GLU A 164 -2.56 0.07 1.80
CA GLU A 164 -2.06 1.33 1.30
C GLU A 164 -2.69 1.74 -0.04
N HIS A 165 -3.07 0.77 -0.89
CA HIS A 165 -3.78 1.01 -2.14
C HIS A 165 -5.31 0.99 -1.97
N LYS A 166 -5.82 0.39 -0.89
CA LYS A 166 -7.25 0.23 -0.62
C LYS A 166 -7.85 1.44 0.08
N VAL A 167 -7.15 1.99 1.08
CA VAL A 167 -7.70 2.95 2.03
C VAL A 167 -8.23 4.23 1.37
N PHE A 168 -7.67 4.62 0.21
CA PHE A 168 -8.07 5.82 -0.50
C PHE A 168 -9.21 5.61 -1.49
N VAL A 169 -9.57 4.37 -1.83
CA VAL A 169 -10.59 4.07 -2.85
C VAL A 169 -11.96 4.61 -2.45
N GLY A 170 -12.40 4.38 -1.22
CA GLY A 170 -13.69 4.90 -0.72
C GLY A 170 -13.73 6.43 -0.67
N PRO A 171 -12.75 7.11 -0.05
CA PRO A 171 -12.64 8.56 -0.12
C PRO A 171 -12.61 9.13 -1.54
N PHE A 172 -11.88 8.48 -2.45
CA PHE A 172 -11.73 8.95 -3.82
C PHE A 172 -13.03 8.77 -4.61
N SER A 173 -13.73 7.64 -4.47
CA SER A 173 -15.01 7.40 -5.15
C SER A 173 -16.09 8.41 -4.74
N ARG A 174 -16.08 8.92 -3.50
CA ARG A 174 -16.99 9.99 -3.06
C ARG A 174 -16.80 11.30 -3.82
N LYS A 175 -15.60 11.57 -4.35
CA LYS A 175 -15.34 12.76 -5.20
C LYS A 175 -15.85 12.57 -6.63
N PHE A 176 -16.14 11.33 -7.05
CA PHE A 176 -16.61 10.98 -8.39
C PHE A 176 -17.79 9.98 -8.31
N PRO A 177 -18.97 10.39 -7.80
CA PRO A 177 -20.07 9.49 -7.47
C PRO A 177 -20.69 8.75 -8.67
N SER A 178 -20.47 9.22 -9.90
CA SER A 178 -20.90 8.55 -11.13
C SER A 178 -19.98 7.42 -11.58
N ALA A 179 -18.76 7.33 -11.03
CA ALA A 179 -17.79 6.34 -11.44
C ALA A 179 -18.16 4.94 -10.92
N GLN A 180 -17.97 3.92 -11.75
CA GLN A 180 -18.09 2.54 -11.32
C GLN A 180 -16.81 2.10 -10.61
N VAL A 181 -16.96 1.55 -9.40
CA VAL A 181 -15.83 1.01 -8.63
C VAL A 181 -15.65 -0.47 -8.94
N TRP A 182 -14.42 -0.88 -9.22
CA TRP A 182 -14.01 -2.26 -9.43
C TRP A 182 -12.87 -2.62 -8.51
N VAL A 183 -12.90 -3.83 -7.96
CA VAL A 183 -11.91 -4.30 -6.99
C VAL A 183 -11.36 -5.66 -7.38
N ALA A 184 -10.08 -5.87 -7.12
CA ALA A 184 -9.47 -7.18 -7.20
C ALA A 184 -10.24 -8.18 -6.31
N PRO A 185 -10.37 -9.45 -6.71
CA PRO A 185 -11.08 -10.45 -5.92
C PRO A 185 -10.38 -10.71 -4.58
N ARG A 186 -11.08 -11.42 -3.68
CA ARG A 186 -10.56 -11.84 -2.36
C ARG A 186 -9.96 -10.69 -1.54
N GLN A 187 -10.62 -9.54 -1.56
CA GLN A 187 -10.30 -8.44 -0.66
C GLN A 187 -10.34 -8.91 0.78
N TRP A 188 -9.28 -8.58 1.52
CA TRP A 188 -9.21 -8.85 2.95
C TRP A 188 -8.34 -7.81 3.65
N SER A 189 -8.48 -7.71 4.96
CA SER A 189 -7.68 -6.80 5.77
C SER A 189 -7.11 -7.51 7.00
N TRP A 190 -5.91 -7.12 7.40
CA TRP A 190 -5.28 -7.52 8.66
C TRP A 190 -5.42 -6.38 9.67
N PRO A 191 -5.50 -6.62 11.00
CA PRO A 191 -5.64 -7.93 11.66
C PRO A 191 -7.07 -8.46 11.63
N LEU A 192 -8.04 -7.60 11.32
CA LEU A 192 -9.46 -7.95 11.20
C LEU A 192 -9.87 -7.83 9.75
N ASN A 193 -10.50 -8.89 9.24
CA ASN A 193 -11.02 -8.93 7.89
C ASN A 193 -12.31 -8.09 7.77
N LEU A 194 -12.15 -6.77 7.83
CA LEU A 194 -13.26 -5.83 7.75
C LEU A 194 -13.79 -5.76 6.31
N PRO A 195 -15.12 -5.66 6.14
CA PRO A 195 -15.75 -5.57 4.83
C PRO A 195 -15.38 -4.26 4.11
N LEU A 196 -15.53 -4.24 2.79
CA LEU A 196 -15.17 -3.09 1.95
C LEU A 196 -15.93 -1.80 2.32
N GLU A 197 -17.17 -1.96 2.78
CA GLU A 197 -18.05 -0.90 3.24
C GLU A 197 -17.47 -0.14 4.44
N PHE A 198 -16.68 -0.80 5.29
CA PHE A 198 -15.96 -0.15 6.38
C PHE A 198 -14.96 0.89 5.86
N PHE A 199 -14.33 0.60 4.71
CA PHE A 199 -13.43 1.54 4.02
C PHE A 199 -14.18 2.54 3.12
N GLY A 200 -15.52 2.54 3.16
CA GLY A 200 -16.37 3.39 2.35
C GLY A 200 -16.40 2.99 0.87
N ILE A 201 -16.06 1.73 0.56
CA ILE A 201 -16.11 1.18 -0.80
C ILE A 201 -17.46 0.45 -0.95
N PHE A 202 -18.40 1.08 -1.66
CA PHE A 202 -19.75 0.57 -1.85
C PHE A 202 -19.99 0.18 -3.31
N ARG A 203 -20.86 -0.82 -3.53
CA ARG A 203 -21.33 -1.24 -4.87
C ARG A 203 -20.18 -1.60 -5.83
N ALA A 204 -19.06 -2.07 -5.30
CA ALA A 204 -17.92 -2.45 -6.09
C ALA A 204 -18.21 -3.73 -6.89
N LYS A 205 -17.79 -3.74 -8.15
CA LYS A 205 -17.76 -4.95 -8.98
C LYS A 205 -16.43 -5.68 -8.78
N THR A 206 -16.47 -7.01 -8.80
CA THR A 206 -15.26 -7.81 -8.66
C THR A 206 -14.63 -8.06 -10.03
N LEU A 207 -13.35 -7.77 -10.16
CA LEU A 207 -12.55 -8.10 -11.34
C LEU A 207 -12.46 -9.63 -11.51
N LYS A 208 -12.55 -10.10 -12.76
CA LYS A 208 -12.38 -11.50 -13.13
C LYS A 208 -11.16 -11.66 -14.03
N ASP A 209 -10.56 -12.84 -13.98
CA ASP A 209 -9.39 -13.12 -14.82
C ASP A 209 -9.79 -13.17 -16.29
N GLU A 210 -8.97 -12.56 -17.16
CA GLU A 210 -9.19 -12.49 -18.61
C GLU A 210 -10.63 -12.07 -19.03
N ASP A 211 -11.20 -11.11 -18.30
CA ASP A 211 -12.60 -10.69 -18.48
C ASP A 211 -12.81 -9.76 -19.68
N PHE A 212 -13.28 -10.33 -20.79
CA PHE A 212 -13.65 -9.58 -21.99
C PHE A 212 -14.97 -8.80 -21.87
N SER A 213 -15.73 -8.98 -20.79
CA SER A 213 -16.99 -8.25 -20.55
C SER A 213 -16.80 -6.94 -19.77
N ALA A 214 -15.58 -6.68 -19.26
CA ALA A 214 -15.27 -5.40 -18.63
C ALA A 214 -15.48 -4.25 -19.62
N PRO A 215 -16.05 -3.10 -19.21
CA PRO A 215 -16.39 -2.01 -20.13
C PRO A 215 -15.20 -1.46 -20.94
N TRP A 216 -13.98 -1.61 -20.43
CA TRP A 216 -12.73 -1.18 -21.07
C TRP A 216 -11.98 -2.31 -21.79
N ALA A 217 -12.51 -3.54 -21.84
CA ALA A 217 -11.79 -4.72 -22.36
C ALA A 217 -11.30 -4.56 -23.81
N GLY A 218 -11.96 -3.70 -24.60
CA GLY A 218 -11.52 -3.34 -25.94
C GLY A 218 -10.15 -2.65 -26.01
N GLU A 219 -9.68 -2.07 -24.90
CA GLU A 219 -8.45 -1.28 -24.83
C GLU A 219 -7.50 -1.71 -23.71
N ILE A 220 -8.04 -2.18 -22.58
CA ILE A 220 -7.29 -2.62 -21.41
C ILE A 220 -7.68 -4.07 -21.10
N GLU A 221 -6.69 -4.97 -21.14
CA GLU A 221 -6.86 -6.36 -20.70
C GLU A 221 -6.37 -6.53 -19.26
N GLN A 222 -6.76 -7.61 -18.59
CA GLN A 222 -6.38 -7.87 -17.21
C GLN A 222 -6.09 -9.35 -16.94
N LYS A 223 -5.13 -9.62 -16.05
CA LYS A 223 -4.73 -10.95 -15.59
C LYS A 223 -4.49 -10.95 -14.09
N ILE A 224 -5.08 -11.90 -13.38
CA ILE A 224 -5.13 -11.93 -11.92
C ILE A 224 -4.17 -12.99 -11.38
N LEU A 225 -3.20 -12.55 -10.58
CA LEU A 225 -2.47 -13.44 -9.69
C LEU A 225 -3.24 -13.53 -8.37
N SER A 226 -3.95 -14.64 -8.14
CA SER A 226 -4.70 -14.87 -6.91
C SER A 226 -4.24 -16.15 -6.24
N SER A 227 -3.68 -16.04 -5.03
CA SER A 227 -3.29 -17.18 -4.23
C SER A 227 -3.87 -17.09 -2.81
N PRO A 228 -4.89 -17.91 -2.47
CA PRO A 228 -5.43 -17.96 -1.11
C PRO A 228 -4.49 -18.64 -0.10
N GLU A 229 -3.38 -19.19 -0.58
CA GLU A 229 -2.53 -20.12 0.14
C GLU A 229 -1.25 -19.48 0.71
N VAL A 230 -1.04 -18.18 0.55
CA VAL A 230 0.24 -17.54 0.90
C VAL A 230 0.45 -17.47 2.43
N GLY A 231 -0.60 -17.18 3.20
CA GLY A 231 -0.53 -17.06 4.66
C GLY A 231 -1.87 -16.82 5.32
N ILE A 232 -1.91 -15.99 6.38
CA ILE A 232 -3.13 -15.60 7.12
C ILE A 232 -4.23 -15.04 6.20
N GLY A 233 -3.84 -14.44 5.08
CA GLY A 233 -4.77 -14.02 4.05
C GLY A 233 -4.25 -14.26 2.64
N PRO A 234 -5.13 -14.10 1.63
CA PRO A 234 -4.79 -14.30 0.24
C PRO A 234 -3.83 -13.20 -0.25
N TYR A 235 -2.95 -13.58 -1.18
CA TYR A 235 -2.31 -12.60 -2.07
C TYR A 235 -3.16 -12.45 -3.32
N VAL A 236 -3.48 -11.20 -3.68
CA VAL A 236 -4.14 -10.88 -4.96
C VAL A 236 -3.53 -9.64 -5.57
N GLU A 237 -3.13 -9.75 -6.83
CA GLU A 237 -2.75 -8.62 -7.67
C GLU A 237 -3.32 -8.80 -9.08
N VAL A 238 -3.82 -7.72 -9.67
CA VAL A 238 -4.31 -7.69 -11.05
C VAL A 238 -3.36 -6.85 -11.88
N ALA A 239 -2.72 -7.47 -12.87
CA ALA A 239 -1.98 -6.75 -13.91
C ALA A 239 -2.95 -6.30 -14.99
N PHE A 240 -2.69 -5.13 -15.57
CA PHE A 240 -3.47 -4.58 -16.68
C PHE A 240 -2.57 -4.27 -17.87
N TYR A 241 -3.07 -4.49 -19.08
CA TYR A 241 -2.37 -4.17 -20.31
C TYR A 241 -3.17 -3.21 -21.17
N HIS A 242 -2.72 -1.97 -21.25
CA HIS A 242 -3.28 -0.98 -22.16
C HIS A 242 -2.70 -1.20 -23.56
N LYS A 243 -3.50 -1.81 -24.43
CA LYS A 243 -3.12 -2.25 -25.79
C LYS A 243 -2.59 -1.11 -26.66
N PRO A 244 -3.26 0.06 -26.77
CA PRO A 244 -2.83 1.12 -27.70
C PRO A 244 -1.43 1.65 -27.39
N SER A 245 -1.11 1.86 -26.11
CA SER A 245 0.19 2.41 -25.72
C SER A 245 1.26 1.35 -25.43
N LYS A 246 0.89 0.06 -25.48
CA LYS A 246 1.72 -1.09 -25.12
C LYS A 246 2.30 -0.97 -23.72
N THR A 247 1.43 -0.68 -22.75
CA THR A 247 1.84 -0.42 -21.35
C THR A 247 1.27 -1.48 -20.43
N LEU A 248 2.15 -2.13 -19.67
CA LEU A 248 1.81 -2.99 -18.56
C LEU A 248 1.71 -2.14 -17.29
N LEU A 249 0.59 -2.28 -16.58
CA LEU A 249 0.41 -1.76 -15.24
C LEU A 249 0.43 -2.93 -14.28
N VAL A 250 1.23 -2.80 -13.24
CA VAL A 250 1.35 -3.72 -12.10
C VAL A 250 1.34 -2.89 -10.84
N THR A 251 1.03 -3.51 -9.71
CA THR A 251 1.08 -2.83 -8.42
C THR A 251 2.46 -3.03 -7.81
N ASP A 252 2.66 -4.16 -7.14
CA ASP A 252 3.87 -4.46 -6.35
C ASP A 252 4.67 -5.64 -6.91
N ALA A 253 4.16 -6.30 -7.96
CA ALA A 253 4.81 -7.45 -8.57
C ALA A 253 6.25 -7.16 -8.99
N VAL A 254 6.53 -5.97 -9.51
CA VAL A 254 7.88 -5.48 -9.80
C VAL A 254 8.02 -4.01 -9.43
N ILE A 255 9.25 -3.60 -9.16
CA ILE A 255 9.63 -2.22 -8.89
C ILE A 255 10.89 -1.88 -9.68
N PHE A 256 11.12 -0.58 -9.91
CA PHE A 256 12.40 -0.08 -10.42
C PHE A 256 12.95 0.96 -9.47
N VAL A 257 14.03 0.62 -8.76
CA VAL A 257 14.61 1.48 -7.73
C VAL A 257 15.39 2.64 -8.38
N PRO A 258 14.92 3.90 -8.34
CA PRO A 258 15.65 5.01 -8.92
C PRO A 258 16.89 5.36 -8.09
N ARG A 259 17.93 5.84 -8.75
CA ARG A 259 19.13 6.35 -8.08
C ARG A 259 18.84 7.60 -7.24
N GLN A 260 17.89 8.41 -7.69
CA GLN A 260 17.42 9.63 -7.03
C GLN A 260 16.04 9.40 -6.42
N PRO A 261 15.69 10.07 -5.31
CA PRO A 261 14.36 9.94 -4.72
C PRO A 261 13.27 10.46 -5.69
N PRO A 262 12.08 9.83 -5.72
CA PRO A 262 10.92 10.39 -6.41
C PRO A 262 10.60 11.81 -5.93
N GLU A 263 10.14 12.67 -6.83
CA GLU A 263 9.91 14.10 -6.53
C GLU A 263 8.89 14.34 -5.41
N CYS A 264 7.93 13.43 -5.23
CA CYS A 264 6.93 13.56 -4.19
C CYS A 264 7.49 13.31 -2.78
N ILE A 265 8.67 12.69 -2.63
CA ILE A 265 9.30 12.46 -1.32
C ILE A 265 9.84 13.79 -0.80
N SER A 266 9.36 14.20 0.36
CA SER A 266 9.75 15.48 0.94
C SER A 266 11.21 15.51 1.35
N LYS A 267 11.79 16.70 1.25
CA LYS A 267 13.12 17.03 1.77
C LYS A 267 13.26 16.61 3.25
N ASP A 268 12.24 16.89 4.05
CA ASP A 268 12.25 16.62 5.49
C ASP A 268 12.28 15.11 5.76
N SER A 269 11.53 14.31 5.00
CA SER A 269 11.59 12.84 5.12
C SER A 269 12.96 12.28 4.74
N LEU A 270 13.60 12.81 3.69
CA LEU A 270 14.97 12.42 3.31
C LEU A 270 15.97 12.75 4.42
N LEU A 271 15.92 13.97 4.96
CA LEU A 271 16.82 14.38 6.05
C LEU A 271 16.55 13.61 7.34
N ALA A 272 15.28 13.31 7.65
CA ALA A 272 14.91 12.50 8.79
C ALA A 272 15.49 11.08 8.69
N SER A 273 15.44 10.46 7.50
CA SER A 273 16.05 9.15 7.29
C SER A 273 17.58 9.16 7.25
N ALA A 274 18.18 10.30 6.88
CA ALA A 274 19.63 10.49 6.91
C ALA A 274 20.19 10.60 8.33
N LYS A 275 19.37 10.93 9.34
CA LYS A 275 19.79 10.97 10.75
C LYS A 275 20.16 9.57 11.23
N ASN A 276 21.15 9.51 12.12
CA ASN A 276 21.51 8.29 12.83
C ASN A 276 20.48 8.01 13.94
N GLY A 277 19.23 7.82 13.54
CA GLY A 277 18.10 7.59 14.45
C GLY A 277 18.13 6.19 15.06
N LEU A 278 17.02 5.82 15.72
CA LEU A 278 16.88 4.55 16.43
C LEU A 278 17.17 3.34 15.53
N ALA A 279 16.65 3.32 14.29
CA ALA A 279 16.89 2.22 13.36
C ALA A 279 18.39 2.00 13.06
N VAL A 280 19.14 3.09 12.84
CA VAL A 280 20.59 3.02 12.60
C VAL A 280 21.30 2.50 13.85
N LYS A 281 20.97 3.03 15.03
CA LYS A 281 21.58 2.62 16.30
C LYS A 281 21.33 1.13 16.60
N LEU A 282 20.10 0.65 16.40
CA LEU A 282 19.74 -0.77 16.58
C LEU A 282 20.46 -1.69 15.58
N LEU A 283 20.58 -1.27 14.31
CA LEU A 283 21.18 -2.09 13.25
C LEU A 283 22.71 -1.99 13.19
N SER A 284 23.34 -1.10 13.97
CA SER A 284 24.80 -0.90 13.99
C SER A 284 25.58 -1.99 14.75
N LYS A 285 24.90 -2.98 15.35
CA LYS A 285 25.50 -4.18 15.99
C LYS A 285 26.65 -3.85 16.96
N GLY A 286 26.48 -2.81 17.77
CA GLY A 286 27.46 -2.41 18.79
C GLY A 286 28.60 -1.51 18.29
N LYS A 287 28.61 -1.13 17.01
CA LYS A 287 29.50 -0.05 16.52
C LYS A 287 29.09 1.28 17.13
N GLU A 288 30.08 2.12 17.45
CA GLU A 288 29.83 3.49 17.86
C GLU A 288 29.18 4.26 16.70
N VAL A 289 28.06 4.92 16.98
CA VAL A 289 27.28 5.66 15.99
C VAL A 289 27.43 7.15 16.30
N PRO A 290 28.14 7.91 15.45
CA PRO A 290 28.30 9.34 15.66
C PRO A 290 26.95 10.05 15.74
N ASP A 291 26.78 10.89 16.77
CA ASP A 291 25.59 11.74 16.91
C ASP A 291 25.82 13.09 16.24
N GLU A 292 25.99 13.04 14.92
CA GLU A 292 26.26 14.23 14.11
C GLU A 292 24.94 14.86 13.63
N PRO A 293 24.81 16.20 13.72
CA PRO A 293 23.66 16.90 13.16
C PRO A 293 23.64 16.74 11.63
N VAL A 294 22.49 16.35 11.08
CA VAL A 294 22.32 16.24 9.63
C VAL A 294 22.05 17.63 9.06
N VAL A 295 23.02 18.14 8.30
CA VAL A 295 22.90 19.38 7.53
C VAL A 295 22.16 19.12 6.21
N ASP A 296 21.37 20.09 5.76
CA ASP A 296 20.72 20.00 4.47
C ASP A 296 21.70 20.20 3.30
N ASP A 297 22.14 19.10 2.70
CA ASP A 297 22.93 19.11 1.47
C ASP A 297 22.49 17.96 0.54
N LYS A 298 23.09 17.87 -0.65
CA LYS A 298 22.77 16.82 -1.63
C LYS A 298 23.19 15.43 -1.13
N ARG A 299 24.31 15.34 -0.40
CA ARG A 299 24.89 14.09 0.09
C ARG A 299 24.00 13.46 1.16
N ASN A 300 23.52 14.25 2.11
CA ASN A 300 22.64 13.80 3.19
C ASN A 300 21.25 13.44 2.68
N ARG A 301 20.70 14.20 1.73
CA ARG A 301 19.44 13.80 1.05
C ARG A 301 19.58 12.48 0.31
N GLN A 302 20.67 12.28 -0.42
CA GLN A 302 20.97 11.01 -1.08
C GLN A 302 21.15 9.87 -0.07
N LYS A 303 21.93 10.08 0.99
CA LYS A 303 22.11 9.10 2.08
C LYS A 303 20.78 8.71 2.72
N GLY A 304 19.90 9.68 2.96
CA GLY A 304 18.54 9.46 3.43
C GLY A 304 17.75 8.56 2.47
N TRP A 305 17.78 8.87 1.17
CA TRP A 305 17.14 8.05 0.15
C TRP A 305 17.65 6.60 0.15
N GLU A 306 18.97 6.41 0.13
CA GLU A 306 19.59 5.08 0.15
C GLU A 306 19.15 4.27 1.38
N ARG A 307 19.13 4.89 2.56
CA ARG A 307 18.63 4.27 3.80
C ARG A 307 17.14 3.95 3.74
N MET A 308 16.32 4.83 3.17
CA MET A 308 14.88 4.58 3.01
C MET A 308 14.65 3.37 2.14
N VAL A 309 15.29 3.29 0.96
CA VAL A 309 15.18 2.15 0.05
C VAL A 309 15.54 0.84 0.74
N LEU A 310 16.67 0.77 1.44
CA LEU A 310 17.07 -0.46 2.12
C LEU A 310 16.10 -0.87 3.24
N GLN A 311 15.56 0.09 3.99
CA GLN A 311 14.56 -0.21 5.01
C GLN A 311 13.23 -0.69 4.39
N ILE A 312 12.80 -0.07 3.29
CA ILE A 312 11.58 -0.48 2.57
C ILE A 312 11.73 -1.89 2.01
N LEU A 313 12.90 -2.24 1.47
CA LEU A 313 13.09 -3.51 0.76
C LEU A 313 13.46 -4.69 1.65
N PHE A 314 14.03 -4.46 2.84
CA PHE A 314 14.53 -5.52 3.71
C PHE A 314 13.93 -5.54 5.12
N LEU A 315 13.16 -4.52 5.53
CA LEU A 315 12.60 -4.29 6.88
C LEU A 315 13.63 -4.16 8.02
N GLY A 316 14.86 -4.63 7.84
CA GLY A 316 15.98 -4.47 8.76
C GLY A 316 17.30 -4.79 8.07
N PRO A 317 17.79 -3.91 7.18
CA PRO A 317 19.04 -4.13 6.45
C PRO A 317 20.24 -4.17 7.41
N SER A 318 21.29 -4.88 7.00
CA SER A 318 22.46 -5.18 7.81
C SER A 318 23.38 -3.99 8.07
N ASN A 319 23.38 -2.99 7.17
CA ASN A 319 24.22 -1.81 7.28
C ASN A 319 23.51 -0.55 6.78
N LEU A 320 22.96 0.24 7.71
CA LEU A 320 22.46 1.59 7.42
C LEU A 320 23.52 2.68 7.62
N LEU A 321 24.66 2.38 8.26
CA LEU A 321 25.73 3.37 8.41
C LEU A 321 26.32 3.74 7.04
N GLU A 322 26.57 2.73 6.21
CA GLU A 322 27.16 2.84 4.87
C GLU A 322 26.24 2.14 3.84
N PRO A 323 25.11 2.76 3.46
CA PRO A 323 24.09 2.10 2.65
C PRO A 323 24.48 1.95 1.17
N ASN A 324 25.56 2.61 0.73
CA ASN A 324 25.85 2.83 -0.70
C ASN A 324 26.11 1.53 -1.47
N ALA A 325 26.87 0.60 -0.88
CA ALA A 325 27.21 -0.67 -1.54
C ALA A 325 25.96 -1.53 -1.80
N SER A 326 25.12 -1.71 -0.78
CA SER A 326 23.86 -2.42 -0.91
C SER A 326 22.91 -1.72 -1.87
N PHE A 327 22.74 -0.39 -1.72
CA PHE A 327 21.87 0.38 -2.61
C PHE A 327 22.30 0.29 -4.08
N ALA A 328 23.60 0.38 -4.37
CA ALA A 328 24.12 0.29 -5.73
C ALA A 328 23.79 -1.06 -6.40
N GLN A 329 23.72 -2.17 -5.64
CA GLN A 329 23.40 -3.49 -6.18
C GLN A 329 21.96 -3.62 -6.68
N MET A 330 21.01 -2.86 -6.14
CA MET A 330 19.59 -2.92 -6.49
C MET A 330 19.08 -1.70 -7.26
N SER A 331 19.77 -0.55 -7.16
CA SER A 331 19.40 0.65 -7.90
C SER A 331 19.48 0.43 -9.42
N GLN A 332 18.61 1.12 -10.16
CA GLN A 332 18.52 1.08 -11.62
C GLN A 332 18.19 -0.30 -12.21
N LYS A 333 17.50 -1.16 -11.44
CA LYS A 333 17.10 -2.49 -11.88
C LYS A 333 15.60 -2.68 -11.72
N LEU A 334 15.00 -3.36 -12.69
CA LEU A 334 13.65 -3.91 -12.58
C LEU A 334 13.74 -5.23 -11.79
N ILE A 335 13.14 -5.27 -10.61
CA ILE A 335 13.23 -6.41 -9.70
C ILE A 335 11.86 -6.69 -9.08
N VAL A 336 11.64 -7.95 -8.68
CA VAL A 336 10.65 -8.24 -7.63
C VAL A 336 11.28 -7.81 -6.30
N SER A 337 10.55 -7.07 -5.46
CA SER A 337 11.09 -6.65 -4.16
C SER A 337 11.45 -7.87 -3.29
N PRO A 338 12.49 -7.80 -2.44
CA PRO A 338 12.86 -8.92 -1.57
C PRO A 338 11.71 -9.39 -0.69
N ILE A 339 10.95 -8.44 -0.12
CA ILE A 339 9.78 -8.74 0.72
C ILE A 339 8.74 -9.57 -0.05
N VAL A 340 8.36 -9.15 -1.26
CA VAL A 340 7.37 -9.87 -2.07
C VAL A 340 7.94 -11.21 -2.54
N LYS A 341 9.20 -11.26 -2.98
CA LYS A 341 9.90 -12.50 -3.34
C LYS A 341 9.84 -13.52 -2.19
N THR A 342 10.28 -13.12 -1.00
CA THR A 342 10.44 -14.03 0.13
C THR A 342 9.11 -14.38 0.79
N LEU A 343 8.27 -13.41 1.12
CA LEU A 343 7.06 -13.65 1.92
C LEU A 343 5.88 -14.15 1.07
N VAL A 344 5.90 -13.92 -0.25
CA VAL A 344 4.77 -14.24 -1.13
C VAL A 344 5.15 -15.19 -2.24
N PHE A 345 5.98 -14.76 -3.20
CA PHE A 345 6.13 -15.48 -4.46
C PHE A 345 6.87 -16.81 -4.29
N SER A 346 7.81 -16.91 -3.35
CA SER A 346 8.47 -18.18 -3.01
C SER A 346 7.53 -19.23 -2.40
N LYS A 347 6.33 -18.83 -1.97
CA LYS A 347 5.32 -19.73 -1.36
C LYS A 347 4.43 -20.39 -2.41
N VAL A 348 4.34 -19.81 -3.60
CA VAL A 348 3.51 -20.28 -4.71
C VAL A 348 4.22 -20.09 -6.07
N PRO A 349 5.45 -20.60 -6.22
CA PRO A 349 6.29 -20.29 -7.37
C PRO A 349 5.67 -20.73 -8.72
N GLU A 350 4.91 -21.83 -8.74
CA GLU A 350 4.24 -22.34 -9.95
C GLU A 350 3.18 -21.35 -10.45
N LYS A 351 2.31 -20.87 -9.55
CA LYS A 351 1.24 -19.91 -9.87
C LYS A 351 1.82 -18.58 -10.35
N VAL A 352 2.91 -18.14 -9.72
CA VAL A 352 3.60 -16.90 -10.14
C VAL A 352 4.25 -17.09 -11.51
N ARG A 353 4.92 -18.22 -11.76
CA ARG A 353 5.51 -18.55 -13.07
C ARG A 353 4.45 -18.58 -14.16
N GLU A 354 3.33 -19.26 -13.93
CA GLU A 354 2.21 -19.32 -14.88
C GLU A 354 1.66 -17.93 -15.22
N TRP A 355 1.45 -17.08 -14.21
CA TRP A 355 0.97 -15.71 -14.41
C TRP A 355 1.96 -14.84 -15.20
N VAL A 356 3.25 -14.88 -14.85
CA VAL A 356 4.33 -14.16 -15.56
C VAL A 356 4.44 -14.63 -17.01
N ASP A 357 4.34 -15.94 -17.22
CA ASP A 357 4.46 -16.54 -18.53
C ASP A 357 3.26 -16.20 -19.41
N SER A 358 2.06 -16.21 -18.83
CA SER A 358 0.82 -15.81 -19.46
C SER A 358 0.85 -14.33 -19.88
N ILE A 359 1.29 -13.43 -19.00
CA ILE A 359 1.50 -12.00 -19.32
C ILE A 359 2.50 -11.84 -20.47
N SER A 360 3.64 -12.52 -20.39
CA SER A 360 4.73 -12.34 -21.35
C SER A 360 4.44 -12.96 -22.71
N ARG A 361 3.66 -14.03 -22.76
CA ARG A 361 3.23 -14.67 -24.00
C ARG A 361 2.24 -13.78 -24.74
N ASP A 362 1.24 -13.27 -24.03
CA ASP A 362 0.05 -12.68 -24.67
C ASP A 362 0.18 -11.15 -24.85
N TRP A 363 0.89 -10.45 -23.96
CA TRP A 363 0.94 -8.98 -23.96
C TRP A 363 2.28 -8.41 -24.43
N ARG A 364 2.26 -7.71 -25.57
CA ARG A 364 3.44 -7.10 -26.20
C ARG A 364 3.77 -5.70 -25.66
N PHE A 365 3.89 -5.55 -24.34
CA PHE A 365 4.24 -4.28 -23.71
C PHE A 365 5.71 -3.88 -23.96
N LYS A 366 5.94 -2.56 -23.96
CA LYS A 366 7.27 -1.91 -24.02
C LYS A 366 7.49 -0.92 -22.87
N ARG A 367 6.52 -0.84 -21.97
CA ARG A 367 6.50 0.08 -20.84
C ARG A 367 5.87 -0.62 -19.66
N ILE A 368 6.45 -0.44 -18.48
CA ILE A 368 5.89 -0.93 -17.21
C ILE A 368 5.64 0.27 -16.29
N ILE A 369 4.49 0.28 -15.62
CA ILE A 369 4.13 1.25 -14.60
C ILE A 369 3.79 0.47 -13.31
N PRO A 370 4.73 0.39 -12.35
CA PRO A 370 4.45 -0.12 -11.00
C PRO A 370 3.75 0.95 -10.13
N ALA A 371 3.29 0.58 -8.94
CA ALA A 371 2.67 1.53 -8.01
C ALA A 371 3.68 2.24 -7.09
N HIS A 372 4.90 1.72 -6.99
CA HIS A 372 5.98 2.28 -6.17
C HIS A 372 7.25 2.52 -6.99
N PHE A 373 8.16 3.34 -6.46
CA PHE A 373 9.43 3.73 -7.07
C PHE A 373 9.26 4.32 -8.47
N ALA A 374 10.23 4.20 -9.38
CA ALA A 374 10.21 4.92 -10.66
C ALA A 374 9.17 4.37 -11.64
N ALA A 375 8.47 5.27 -12.34
CA ALA A 375 7.70 4.97 -13.54
C ALA A 375 7.55 6.23 -14.41
N PRO A 376 7.26 6.09 -15.71
CA PRO A 376 7.22 4.83 -16.46
C PRO A 376 8.62 4.24 -16.67
N ILE A 377 8.69 2.91 -16.81
CA ILE A 377 9.94 2.18 -17.08
C ILE A 377 9.90 1.69 -18.53
N ASN A 378 10.95 1.98 -19.30
CA ASN A 378 11.13 1.39 -20.63
C ASN A 378 11.65 -0.04 -20.47
N ALA A 379 10.74 -0.99 -20.41
CA ALA A 379 11.03 -2.40 -20.17
C ALA A 379 10.13 -3.28 -21.05
N SER A 380 10.74 -4.32 -21.58
CA SER A 380 10.11 -5.32 -22.44
C SER A 380 9.64 -6.54 -21.64
N ARG A 381 9.03 -7.49 -22.36
CA ARG A 381 8.63 -8.78 -21.81
C ARG A 381 9.80 -9.60 -21.28
N SER A 382 10.96 -9.54 -21.92
CA SER A 382 12.15 -10.25 -21.44
C SER A 382 12.67 -9.65 -20.14
N ASP A 383 12.66 -8.32 -20.01
CA ASP A 383 13.06 -7.64 -18.78
C ASP A 383 12.11 -8.00 -17.64
N PHE A 384 10.80 -8.02 -17.92
CA PHE A 384 9.80 -8.47 -16.95
C PHE A 384 10.03 -9.92 -16.52
N ARG A 385 10.19 -10.88 -17.45
CA ARG A 385 10.50 -12.28 -17.09
C ARG A 385 11.81 -12.41 -16.30
N ALA A 386 12.83 -11.64 -16.66
CA ALA A 386 14.13 -11.65 -15.99
C ALA A 386 14.02 -11.22 -14.51
N ALA A 387 13.14 -10.28 -14.17
CA ALA A 387 12.87 -9.91 -12.78
C ALA A 387 12.37 -11.09 -11.92
N PHE A 388 11.74 -12.09 -12.56
CA PHE A 388 11.23 -13.31 -11.92
C PHE A 388 12.12 -14.55 -12.13
N ALA A 389 13.35 -14.40 -12.62
CA ALA A 389 14.25 -15.56 -12.85
C ALA A 389 14.60 -16.32 -11.55
N PHE A 390 14.38 -15.73 -10.37
CA PHE A 390 14.54 -16.43 -9.10
C PHE A 390 13.59 -17.63 -8.93
N LEU A 391 12.47 -17.67 -9.67
CA LEU A 391 11.52 -18.79 -9.58
C LEU A 391 12.15 -20.12 -10.03
N ASP A 392 13.18 -20.08 -10.89
CA ASP A 392 13.89 -21.28 -11.37
C ASP A 392 14.60 -22.02 -10.22
N GLU A 393 15.00 -21.29 -9.18
CA GLU A 393 15.59 -21.87 -7.96
C GLU A 393 14.59 -22.75 -7.18
N PHE A 394 13.30 -22.45 -7.30
CA PHE A 394 12.23 -23.12 -6.58
C PHE A 394 11.56 -24.24 -7.38
N LEU A 395 11.45 -24.07 -8.71
CA LEU A 395 10.76 -25.00 -9.60
C LEU A 395 11.69 -26.12 -10.13
N GLY A 396 13.00 -25.98 -9.94
CA GLY A 396 13.99 -26.80 -10.63
C GLY A 396 14.02 -26.48 -12.13
N GLU A 397 15.09 -26.88 -12.82
CA GLU A 397 15.13 -26.79 -14.29
C GLU A 397 14.09 -27.75 -14.88
N SER A 398 12.87 -27.27 -15.13
CA SER A 398 11.86 -28.04 -15.85
C SER A 398 12.12 -27.92 -17.35
N ASN A 399 12.21 -29.08 -18.00
CA ASN A 399 12.39 -29.31 -19.44
C ASN A 399 11.18 -28.80 -20.26
N ALA A 400 10.87 -27.51 -20.21
CA ALA A 400 9.91 -26.90 -21.12
C ALA A 400 10.66 -26.44 -22.37
N ALA A 401 10.45 -27.20 -23.45
CA ALA A 401 10.93 -26.95 -24.80
C ALA A 401 10.87 -25.46 -25.14
N TRP A 402 12.01 -24.90 -25.55
CA TRP A 402 12.31 -23.93 -26.61
C TRP A 402 13.84 -23.74 -26.56
N PRO A 403 14.55 -23.58 -27.70
CA PRO A 403 16.01 -23.51 -27.67
C PRO A 403 16.44 -22.28 -26.87
N SER A 404 16.93 -22.51 -25.66
CA SER A 404 17.67 -21.54 -24.89
C SER A 404 18.88 -21.14 -25.74
N LEU A 405 18.82 -19.95 -26.34
CA LEU A 405 20.03 -19.28 -26.82
C LEU A 405 21.03 -19.29 -25.65
N PRO A 406 22.25 -19.81 -25.87
CA PRO A 406 23.11 -20.28 -24.80
C PRO A 406 23.44 -19.16 -23.80
N LEU A 407 23.69 -19.60 -22.57
CA LEU A 407 24.15 -18.99 -21.32
C LEU A 407 25.09 -17.74 -21.36
N LEU A 408 25.41 -17.19 -22.53
CA LEU A 408 26.17 -15.96 -22.72
C LEU A 408 25.42 -14.70 -22.26
N PHE A 409 24.08 -14.67 -22.30
CA PHE A 409 23.32 -13.51 -21.79
C PHE A 409 23.15 -13.50 -20.27
N SER A 410 23.18 -14.66 -19.61
CA SER A 410 23.13 -14.78 -18.14
C SER A 410 24.40 -14.28 -17.45
N SER A 411 25.51 -14.14 -18.19
CA SER A 411 26.74 -13.53 -17.68
C SER A 411 26.73 -11.99 -17.74
N ILE A 412 25.89 -11.40 -18.59
CA ILE A 412 25.82 -9.94 -18.81
C ILE A 412 24.66 -9.33 -18.02
N MET A 413 23.55 -10.05 -17.88
CA MET A 413 22.49 -9.74 -16.91
C MET A 413 22.69 -10.65 -15.69
N GLY A 414 23.38 -10.13 -14.67
CA GLY A 414 23.67 -10.87 -13.44
C GLY A 414 22.44 -11.63 -12.93
N LYS A 415 22.64 -12.88 -12.51
CA LYS A 415 21.57 -13.75 -12.00
C LYS A 415 20.61 -12.96 -11.11
N ALA A 416 19.32 -12.91 -11.42
CA ALA A 416 18.34 -12.25 -10.57
C ALA A 416 18.26 -12.84 -9.15
N ALA A 417 18.82 -14.03 -8.97
CA ALA A 417 19.12 -14.66 -7.70
C ALA A 417 20.08 -13.87 -6.79
N SER A 418 21.03 -13.10 -7.35
CA SER A 418 22.14 -12.48 -6.59
C SER A 418 22.05 -10.96 -6.45
N TYR A 419 20.89 -10.36 -6.71
CA TYR A 419 20.74 -8.90 -6.57
C TYR A 419 20.62 -8.43 -5.11
N PHE A 420 20.40 -9.35 -4.17
CA PHE A 420 20.18 -9.01 -2.77
C PHE A 420 21.41 -9.37 -1.94
N PRO A 421 22.03 -8.40 -1.24
CA PRO A 421 23.13 -8.68 -0.33
C PRO A 421 22.70 -9.73 0.71
N PRO A 422 23.44 -10.85 0.86
CA PRO A 422 23.06 -11.92 1.78
C PRO A 422 22.86 -11.44 3.22
N ASP A 423 23.64 -10.45 3.64
CA ASP A 423 23.55 -9.89 4.98
C ASP A 423 22.26 -9.09 5.21
N ASP A 424 21.80 -8.35 4.20
CA ASP A 424 20.54 -7.59 4.25
C ASP A 424 19.31 -8.50 4.25
N MET A 425 19.44 -9.70 3.67
CA MET A 425 18.37 -10.71 3.66
C MET A 425 18.17 -11.40 5.02
N ARG A 426 19.09 -11.29 5.99
CA ARG A 426 19.02 -12.04 7.25
C ARG A 426 17.75 -11.74 8.04
N THR A 427 17.44 -10.46 8.27
CA THR A 427 16.26 -10.05 9.04
C THR A 427 14.97 -10.52 8.39
N LEU A 428 14.85 -10.34 7.07
CA LEU A 428 13.70 -10.79 6.31
C LEU A 428 13.55 -12.32 6.33
N SER A 429 14.68 -13.04 6.25
CA SER A 429 14.70 -14.50 6.32
C SER A 429 14.32 -15.02 7.72
N SER A 430 14.79 -14.36 8.78
CA SER A 430 14.38 -14.67 10.16
C SER A 430 12.91 -14.34 10.41
N LEU A 431 12.39 -13.24 9.84
CA LEU A 431 10.97 -12.91 9.89
C LEU A 431 10.14 -13.99 9.17
N ASP A 432 10.55 -14.42 7.99
CA ASP A 432 9.88 -15.51 7.27
C ASP A 432 9.87 -16.80 8.11
N GLN A 433 11.02 -17.20 8.67
CA GLN A 433 11.12 -18.37 9.55
C GLN A 433 10.18 -18.27 10.75
N PHE A 434 10.11 -17.10 11.40
CA PHE A 434 9.19 -16.84 12.51
C PHE A 434 7.74 -16.96 12.07
N LEU A 435 7.34 -16.27 10.99
CA LEU A 435 5.98 -16.30 10.45
C LEU A 435 5.56 -17.72 10.04
N VAL A 436 6.47 -18.49 9.47
CA VAL A 436 6.28 -19.92 9.17
C VAL A 436 6.10 -20.73 10.46
N SER A 437 6.92 -20.49 11.49
CA SER A 437 6.86 -21.22 12.76
C SER A 437 5.54 -21.02 13.51
N VAL A 438 4.95 -19.82 13.41
CA VAL A 438 3.65 -19.48 14.03
C VAL A 438 2.46 -19.76 13.10
N GLY A 439 2.69 -20.35 11.93
CA GLY A 439 1.65 -20.69 10.95
C GLY A 439 1.03 -19.48 10.23
N ALA A 440 1.64 -18.31 10.33
CA ALA A 440 1.15 -17.09 9.69
C ALA A 440 1.42 -17.03 8.17
N VAL A 441 2.45 -17.73 7.70
CA VAL A 441 2.82 -17.84 6.28
C VAL A 441 3.16 -19.30 5.98
N LYS A 442 2.88 -19.79 4.77
CA LYS A 442 3.25 -21.16 4.40
C LYS A 442 4.77 -21.35 4.35
N LYS A 443 5.20 -22.60 4.53
CA LYS A 443 6.58 -22.99 4.24
C LYS A 443 6.90 -22.71 2.77
N THR A 444 8.09 -22.19 2.53
CA THR A 444 8.62 -22.01 1.18
C THR A 444 8.63 -23.36 0.47
N VAL A 445 8.11 -23.40 -0.75
CA VAL A 445 8.10 -24.62 -1.57
C VAL A 445 9.53 -24.83 -2.07
N SER A 446 10.19 -25.89 -1.60
CA SER A 446 11.50 -26.28 -2.13
C SER A 446 11.29 -27.40 -3.14
N GLY A 447 11.52 -27.13 -4.42
CA GLY A 447 11.42 -28.11 -5.51
C GLY A 447 12.45 -29.26 -5.45
N ARG A 448 13.15 -29.46 -4.32
CA ARG A 448 14.10 -30.57 -4.14
C ARG A 448 13.52 -31.84 -3.52
N LYS A 449 12.21 -31.95 -3.34
CA LYS A 449 11.57 -33.23 -3.01
C LYS A 449 10.73 -33.71 -4.20
N ARG A 450 11.35 -34.57 -5.02
CA ARG A 450 10.63 -35.62 -5.73
C ARG A 450 10.18 -36.67 -4.72
#